data_AF-A0A5J5JZI6-F1
#
_entry.id   AF-A0A5J5JZI6-F1
#
_cell.length_a   1.000
_cell.length_b   1.000
_cell.length_c   1.000
_cell.angle_alpha   90.00
_cell.angle_beta   90.00
_cell.angle_gamma   90.00
#
_symmetry.space_group_name_H-M   'P 1'
#
loop_
_entity.id
_entity.type
_entity.pdbx_description
1 polymer ?
#
loop_
_entity_poly.entity_id
_entity_poly.type
_entity_poly.pdbx_seq_one_letter_code
_entity_poly.pdbx_strand_id
1 'polypeptide(L)'
;MKDVVHDYDQQLYDRSFLNCYQRQAMVMLAERVPDLPLAFYNCLVAGDDIADQVIRLGRPKYDFQSDLLDPAALARVGITREYVPFDTYAQARELVFDTVERTGYVILFIDVYYLPHTPEYRGEHVVHTITLTSHADGLWSILDDNQASVLCRYAYPEDVVAAAFDNGKLRHVSWFPVGPYDAAAATAGSSAAFTEVLRTYDDTYALLDGVADLLGTPWISPARTIALLYDAFSVYEGSRACLREFAKRQPAYADADPALADLVGRCRDIRNQLMIGKAIGRVDASRVAAACAELRTAEEDTLKRLRGLGGL
;
A
#
# COMPACT_ATOMS: atom_id res chain seq x y z
N MET A 1 25.55 -1.47 8.37
CA MET A 1 24.78 -2.70 8.13
C MET A 1 24.70 -2.89 6.62
N LYS A 2 24.72 -4.12 6.11
CA LYS A 2 24.66 -4.36 4.66
C LYS A 2 23.21 -4.61 4.25
N ASP A 3 22.73 -3.90 3.24
CA ASP A 3 21.41 -4.13 2.66
C ASP A 3 21.40 -5.49 1.93
N VAL A 4 20.55 -6.39 2.38
CA VAL A 4 20.25 -7.64 1.68
C VAL A 4 18.84 -7.49 1.11
N VAL A 5 18.76 -7.10 -0.16
CA VAL A 5 17.50 -6.82 -0.86
C VAL A 5 16.61 -8.07 -0.82
N HIS A 6 15.33 -7.86 -0.51
CA HIS A 6 14.32 -8.90 -0.58
C HIS A 6 13.86 -9.11 -2.03
N ASP A 7 13.72 -10.36 -2.48
CA ASP A 7 13.45 -10.70 -3.89
C ASP A 7 12.13 -10.10 -4.45
N TYR A 8 11.24 -9.61 -3.58
CA TYR A 8 9.92 -9.08 -3.94
C TYR A 8 9.87 -7.59 -4.32
N ASP A 9 10.98 -6.86 -4.21
CA ASP A 9 10.98 -5.39 -4.33
C ASP A 9 10.65 -4.84 -5.72
N GLN A 10 10.52 -5.71 -6.73
CA GLN A 10 10.28 -5.35 -8.13
C GLN A 10 8.84 -5.64 -8.61
N GLN A 11 7.89 -5.95 -7.71
CA GLN A 11 6.52 -6.37 -8.05
C GLN A 11 5.45 -5.48 -7.39
N LEU A 12 4.17 -5.88 -7.53
CA LEU A 12 2.92 -5.21 -7.09
C LEU A 12 2.96 -4.48 -5.72
N TYR A 13 3.81 -4.93 -4.80
CA TYR A 13 3.90 -4.45 -3.42
C TYR A 13 4.93 -3.32 -3.24
N ASP A 14 4.98 -2.40 -4.20
CA ASP A 14 5.82 -1.20 -4.10
C ASP A 14 5.17 -0.15 -3.14
N ARG A 15 5.94 0.87 -2.75
CA ARG A 15 5.42 1.97 -1.92
C ARG A 15 4.58 3.00 -2.70
N SER A 16 4.05 2.67 -3.88
CA SER A 16 3.20 3.59 -4.63
C SER A 16 1.84 3.74 -3.94
N PHE A 17 1.28 2.65 -3.41
CA PHE A 17 -0.02 2.62 -2.73
C PHE A 17 0.02 2.09 -1.30
N LEU A 18 1.03 1.29 -0.96
CA LEU A 18 1.13 0.64 0.34
C LEU A 18 1.96 1.46 1.31
N ASN A 19 1.44 1.65 2.52
CA ASN A 19 2.27 2.09 3.65
C ASN A 19 3.18 0.97 4.16
N CYS A 20 4.12 1.28 5.05
CA CYS A 20 5.11 0.32 5.56
C CYS A 20 4.44 -0.93 6.13
N TYR A 21 3.38 -0.75 6.93
CA TYR A 21 2.62 -1.84 7.54
C TYR A 21 1.91 -2.70 6.49
N GLN A 22 1.18 -2.08 5.56
CA GLN A 22 0.48 -2.74 4.48
C GLN A 22 1.44 -3.51 3.57
N ARG A 23 2.58 -2.90 3.20
CA ARG A 23 3.59 -3.55 2.38
C ARG A 23 4.16 -4.77 3.08
N GLN A 24 4.59 -4.63 4.33
CA GLN A 24 5.11 -5.73 5.14
C GLN A 24 4.08 -6.86 5.25
N ALA A 25 2.81 -6.54 5.54
CA ALA A 25 1.72 -7.51 5.60
C ALA A 25 1.53 -8.23 4.25
N MET A 26 1.41 -7.49 3.15
CA MET A 26 1.15 -8.05 1.82
C MET A 26 2.30 -8.92 1.31
N VAL A 27 3.56 -8.52 1.52
CA VAL A 27 4.72 -9.33 1.13
C VAL A 27 4.73 -10.65 1.89
N MET A 28 4.52 -10.63 3.21
CA MET A 28 4.50 -11.87 4.00
C MET A 28 3.31 -12.78 3.63
N LEU A 29 2.15 -12.19 3.32
CA LEU A 29 0.97 -12.93 2.88
C LEU A 29 1.13 -13.50 1.48
N ALA A 30 1.76 -12.78 0.54
CA ALA A 30 1.96 -13.23 -0.83
C ALA A 30 2.80 -14.51 -0.92
N GLU A 31 3.75 -14.69 0.00
CA GLU A 31 4.54 -15.92 0.11
C GLU A 31 3.71 -17.16 0.55
N ARG A 32 2.55 -16.94 1.16
CA ARG A 32 1.75 -17.99 1.84
C ARG A 32 0.36 -18.19 1.23
N VAL A 33 -0.16 -17.19 0.52
CA VAL A 33 -1.53 -17.16 0.00
C VAL A 33 -1.50 -16.90 -1.50
N PRO A 34 -1.52 -17.95 -2.34
CA PRO A 34 -1.40 -17.82 -3.81
C PRO A 34 -2.49 -16.97 -4.46
N ASP A 35 -3.66 -16.87 -3.83
CA ASP A 35 -4.82 -16.12 -4.30
C ASP A 35 -5.08 -14.85 -3.47
N LEU A 36 -4.04 -14.34 -2.78
CA LEU A 36 -4.10 -13.05 -2.08
C LEU A 36 -4.70 -11.92 -2.94
N PRO A 37 -4.43 -11.82 -4.26
CA PRO A 37 -5.01 -10.75 -5.07
C PRO A 37 -6.54 -10.74 -5.12
N LEU A 38 -7.24 -11.84 -4.77
CA LEU A 38 -8.70 -11.83 -4.63
C LEU A 38 -9.17 -10.89 -3.51
N ALA A 39 -8.34 -10.59 -2.51
CA ALA A 39 -8.64 -9.62 -1.46
C ALA A 39 -8.58 -8.16 -1.95
N PHE A 40 -8.07 -7.88 -3.15
CA PHE A 40 -7.88 -6.51 -3.66
C PHE A 40 -9.10 -5.94 -4.37
N TYR A 41 -10.28 -6.57 -4.25
CA TYR A 41 -11.50 -6.10 -4.92
C TYR A 41 -11.89 -4.66 -4.51
N ASN A 42 -11.57 -4.24 -3.29
CA ASN A 42 -11.86 -2.89 -2.78
C ASN A 42 -10.73 -1.89 -3.07
N CYS A 43 -9.73 -2.24 -3.89
CA CYS A 43 -8.65 -1.34 -4.26
C CYS A 43 -9.02 -0.35 -5.37
N LEU A 44 -10.26 -0.36 -5.88
CA LEU A 44 -10.78 0.68 -6.76
C LEU A 44 -11.12 1.93 -5.94
N VAL A 45 -10.12 2.76 -5.68
CA VAL A 45 -10.25 3.98 -4.86
C VAL A 45 -10.65 5.17 -5.74
N ALA A 46 -11.68 5.91 -5.33
CA ALA A 46 -12.12 7.11 -6.04
C ALA A 46 -11.03 8.18 -6.09
N GLY A 47 -10.91 8.87 -7.23
CA GLY A 47 -10.01 10.02 -7.39
C GLY A 47 -10.33 11.12 -6.38
N ASP A 48 -11.62 11.30 -6.07
CA ASP A 48 -12.08 12.25 -5.05
C ASP A 48 -11.56 11.93 -3.65
N ASP A 49 -11.55 10.65 -3.23
CA ASP A 49 -10.98 10.23 -1.94
C ASP A 49 -9.46 10.45 -1.88
N ILE A 50 -8.77 10.23 -2.99
CA ILE A 50 -7.34 10.50 -3.11
C ILE A 50 -7.06 12.00 -2.98
N ALA A 51 -7.84 12.84 -3.67
CA ALA A 51 -7.73 14.29 -3.58
C ALA A 51 -8.02 14.79 -2.15
N ASP A 52 -9.05 14.24 -1.51
CA ASP A 52 -9.43 14.59 -0.14
C ASP A 52 -8.30 14.31 0.84
N GLN A 53 -7.78 13.09 0.84
CA GLN A 53 -6.74 12.68 1.78
C GLN A 53 -5.40 13.34 1.49
N VAL A 54 -4.91 13.26 0.25
CA VAL A 54 -3.54 13.69 -0.09
C VAL A 54 -3.47 15.20 -0.26
N ILE A 55 -4.39 15.80 -1.01
CA ILE A 55 -4.30 17.22 -1.39
C ILE A 55 -4.96 18.10 -0.33
N ARG A 56 -6.22 17.82 0.05
CA ARG A 56 -6.98 18.68 0.96
C ARG A 56 -6.51 18.53 2.41
N LEU A 57 -6.43 17.30 2.92
CA LEU A 57 -5.98 17.02 4.29
C LEU A 57 -4.45 17.06 4.43
N GLY A 58 -3.70 17.02 3.32
CA GLY A 58 -2.24 17.02 3.34
C GLY A 58 -1.66 15.76 3.98
N ARG A 59 -2.41 14.65 3.97
CA ARG A 59 -1.98 13.37 4.52
C ARG A 59 -0.81 12.86 3.69
N PRO A 60 0.34 12.51 4.31
CA PRO A 60 1.42 11.86 3.59
C PRO A 60 0.91 10.61 2.86
N LYS A 61 1.43 10.32 1.68
CA LYS A 61 1.08 9.11 0.92
C LYS A 61 1.16 7.84 1.77
N TYR A 62 2.18 7.74 2.61
CA TYR A 62 2.41 6.58 3.48
C TYR A 62 1.42 6.50 4.65
N ASP A 63 0.59 7.52 4.86
CA ASP A 63 -0.49 7.49 5.85
C ASP A 63 -1.87 7.33 5.19
N PHE A 64 -1.92 7.19 3.85
CA PHE A 64 -3.15 7.03 3.08
C PHE A 64 -3.98 5.86 3.62
N GLN A 65 -5.25 6.12 3.90
CA GLN A 65 -6.15 5.11 4.43
C GLN A 65 -6.87 4.43 3.27
N SER A 66 -6.62 3.13 3.14
CA SER A 66 -7.29 2.25 2.18
C SER A 66 -7.84 1.01 2.87
N ASP A 67 -8.84 0.39 2.26
CA ASP A 67 -9.50 -0.81 2.78
C ASP A 67 -8.73 -2.10 2.45
N LEU A 68 -7.48 -2.01 1.99
CA LEU A 68 -6.67 -3.17 1.58
C LEU A 68 -6.54 -4.24 2.69
N LEU A 69 -6.46 -3.80 3.95
CA LEU A 69 -6.37 -4.68 5.13
C LEU A 69 -7.70 -4.76 5.90
N ASP A 70 -8.83 -4.49 5.23
CA ASP A 70 -10.15 -4.67 5.80
C ASP A 70 -10.35 -6.13 6.23
N PRO A 71 -10.76 -6.40 7.49
CA PRO A 71 -10.95 -7.76 7.96
C PRO A 71 -11.95 -8.57 7.14
N ALA A 72 -13.00 -7.95 6.59
CA ALA A 72 -13.98 -8.67 5.78
C ALA A 72 -13.41 -9.04 4.40
N ALA A 73 -12.59 -8.18 3.79
CA ALA A 73 -11.86 -8.50 2.56
C ALA A 73 -10.87 -9.65 2.77
N LEU A 74 -10.07 -9.61 3.84
CA LEU A 74 -9.11 -10.65 4.19
C LEU A 74 -9.79 -12.00 4.49
N ALA A 75 -10.90 -11.98 5.23
CA ALA A 75 -11.61 -13.21 5.61
C ALA A 75 -12.12 -14.01 4.39
N ARG A 76 -12.37 -13.36 3.25
CA ARG A 76 -12.81 -14.04 2.01
C ARG A 76 -11.74 -14.95 1.42
N VAL A 77 -10.48 -14.64 1.65
CA VAL A 77 -9.33 -15.46 1.23
C VAL A 77 -8.76 -16.27 2.40
N GLY A 78 -9.54 -16.47 3.45
CA GLY A 78 -9.14 -17.28 4.61
C GLY A 78 -8.10 -16.61 5.51
N ILE A 79 -7.95 -15.29 5.45
CA ILE A 79 -6.98 -14.55 6.27
C ILE A 79 -7.72 -13.83 7.41
N THR A 80 -7.23 -13.97 8.63
CA THR A 80 -7.63 -13.09 9.74
C THR A 80 -6.51 -12.11 10.05
N ARG A 81 -6.85 -11.00 10.70
CA ARG A 81 -5.87 -10.02 11.18
C ARG A 81 -5.91 -9.98 12.69
N GLU A 82 -4.80 -10.32 13.31
CA GLU A 82 -4.60 -10.16 14.74
C GLU A 82 -3.81 -8.87 14.97
N TYR A 83 -4.23 -8.09 15.97
CA TYR A 83 -3.67 -6.78 16.27
C TYR A 83 -3.85 -6.51 17.77
N VAL A 84 -2.77 -6.72 18.54
CA VAL A 84 -2.84 -6.77 20.00
C VAL A 84 -1.91 -5.70 20.61
N PRO A 85 -2.43 -4.83 21.50
CA PRO A 85 -1.62 -3.86 22.23
C PRO A 85 -0.87 -4.49 23.41
N PHE A 86 0.31 -3.95 23.71
CA PHE A 86 1.09 -4.28 24.91
C PHE A 86 1.71 -3.01 25.51
N ASP A 87 2.03 -3.01 26.79
CA ASP A 87 2.74 -1.88 27.42
C ASP A 87 4.25 -1.98 27.23
N THR A 88 4.78 -3.21 27.14
CA THR A 88 6.22 -3.49 27.01
C THR A 88 6.48 -4.72 26.15
N TYR A 89 7.69 -4.81 25.60
CA TYR A 89 8.19 -5.97 24.87
C TYR A 89 8.22 -7.20 25.75
N ALA A 90 8.57 -7.05 27.04
CA ALA A 90 8.58 -8.16 27.98
C ALA A 90 7.22 -8.88 28.08
N GLN A 91 6.11 -8.13 28.01
CA GLN A 91 4.75 -8.71 27.97
C GLN A 91 4.43 -9.37 26.62
N ALA A 92 4.89 -8.76 25.52
CA ALA A 92 4.65 -9.24 24.16
C ALA A 92 5.54 -10.43 23.77
N ARG A 93 6.67 -10.62 24.45
CA ARG A 93 7.79 -11.47 24.02
C ARG A 93 7.36 -12.89 23.70
N GLU A 94 6.68 -13.57 24.62
CA GLU A 94 6.25 -14.95 24.43
C GLU A 94 5.35 -15.10 23.18
N LEU A 95 4.35 -14.22 23.05
CA LEU A 95 3.48 -14.20 21.86
C LEU A 95 4.26 -13.95 20.57
N VAL A 96 5.25 -13.05 20.59
CA VAL A 96 6.10 -12.74 19.44
C VAL A 96 6.87 -13.98 19.00
N PHE A 97 7.53 -14.68 19.92
CA PHE A 97 8.26 -15.92 19.63
C PHE A 97 7.34 -17.01 19.09
N ASP A 98 6.25 -17.31 19.79
CA ASP A 98 5.28 -18.34 19.40
C ASP A 98 4.66 -18.04 18.02
N THR A 99 4.40 -16.77 17.74
CA THR A 99 3.80 -16.34 16.47
C THR A 99 4.78 -16.48 15.32
N VAL A 100 6.05 -16.09 15.52
CA VAL A 100 7.10 -16.29 14.51
C VAL A 100 7.32 -17.77 14.24
N GLU A 101 7.35 -18.62 15.27
CA GLU A 101 7.48 -20.07 15.10
C GLU A 101 6.29 -20.66 14.33
N ARG A 102 5.06 -20.27 14.67
CA ARG A 102 3.84 -20.81 14.07
C ARG A 102 3.56 -20.30 12.65
N THR A 103 3.80 -19.01 12.40
CA THR A 103 3.35 -18.33 11.16
C THR A 103 4.52 -17.90 10.27
N GLY A 104 5.74 -17.94 10.79
CA GLY A 104 6.96 -17.52 10.13
C GLY A 104 7.24 -16.02 10.20
N TYR A 105 6.34 -15.22 10.78
CA TYR A 105 6.60 -13.79 10.97
C TYR A 105 5.69 -13.13 12.02
N VAL A 106 6.07 -11.94 12.46
CA VAL A 106 5.18 -11.02 13.18
C VAL A 106 5.60 -9.59 12.90
N ILE A 107 4.64 -8.67 12.85
CA ILE A 107 4.87 -7.25 12.61
C ILE A 107 4.78 -6.51 13.94
N LEU A 108 5.82 -5.73 14.26
CA LEU A 108 5.88 -4.90 15.45
C LEU A 108 5.75 -3.43 15.09
N PHE A 109 4.95 -2.71 15.87
CA PHE A 109 4.89 -1.25 15.83
C PHE A 109 5.88 -0.68 16.83
N ILE A 110 6.91 -0.03 16.32
CA ILE A 110 8.10 0.39 17.07
C ILE A 110 8.38 1.88 16.86
N ASP A 111 9.37 2.37 17.60
CA ASP A 111 10.05 3.63 17.32
C ASP A 111 11.31 3.38 16.47
N VAL A 112 11.29 3.86 15.23
CA VAL A 112 12.38 3.63 14.26
C VAL A 112 13.70 4.32 14.65
N TYR A 113 13.67 5.29 15.58
CA TYR A 113 14.86 5.97 16.08
C TYR A 113 15.96 4.99 16.54
N TYR A 114 15.56 3.83 17.05
CA TYR A 114 16.45 2.80 17.58
C TYR A 114 17.08 1.90 16.51
N LEU A 115 16.69 2.04 15.23
CA LEU A 115 17.18 1.20 14.14
C LEU A 115 18.18 1.95 13.26
N PRO A 116 19.50 1.67 13.36
CA PRO A 116 20.52 2.44 12.67
C PRO A 116 20.50 2.33 11.14
N HIS A 117 19.78 1.35 10.57
CA HIS A 117 19.71 1.15 9.12
C HIS A 117 18.84 2.19 8.38
N THR A 118 18.05 2.98 9.11
CA THR A 118 17.25 4.09 8.59
C THR A 118 17.76 5.44 9.14
N PRO A 119 18.95 5.89 8.68
CA PRO A 119 19.64 7.04 9.26
C PRO A 119 18.83 8.35 9.21
N GLU A 120 17.87 8.48 8.30
CA GLU A 120 16.98 9.62 8.16
C GLU A 120 16.08 9.86 9.39
N TYR A 121 15.81 8.84 10.21
CA TYR A 121 14.98 8.97 11.42
C TYR A 121 15.77 9.11 12.71
N ARG A 122 17.11 9.21 12.64
CA ARG A 122 17.94 9.40 13.86
C ARG A 122 17.76 10.77 14.52
N GLY A 123 17.01 11.67 13.90
CA GLY A 123 16.67 12.98 14.46
C GLY A 123 15.28 13.06 15.09
N GLU A 124 14.43 12.04 14.94
CA GLU A 124 13.02 12.12 15.33
C GLU A 124 12.44 10.76 15.76
N HIS A 125 11.61 10.78 16.81
CA HIS A 125 10.88 9.61 17.30
C HIS A 125 9.61 9.38 16.46
N VAL A 126 9.70 8.49 15.48
CA VAL A 126 8.64 8.22 14.51
C VAL A 126 8.10 6.79 14.69
N VAL A 127 6.78 6.65 14.65
CA VAL A 127 6.14 5.33 14.65
C VAL A 127 6.39 4.66 13.32
N HIS A 128 6.87 3.43 13.36
CA HIS A 128 7.15 2.62 12.19
C HIS A 128 6.82 1.16 12.45
N THR A 129 6.84 0.35 11.41
CA THR A 129 6.66 -1.10 11.54
C THR A 129 7.88 -1.86 11.06
N ILE A 130 8.20 -2.95 11.74
CA ILE A 130 9.19 -3.94 11.30
C ILE A 130 8.58 -5.33 11.34
N THR A 131 9.02 -6.21 10.44
CA THR A 131 8.63 -7.62 10.48
C THR A 131 9.76 -8.45 11.06
N LEU A 132 9.51 -9.18 12.14
CA LEU A 132 10.43 -10.20 12.65
C LEU A 132 10.12 -11.54 11.98
N THR A 133 11.14 -12.27 11.51
CA THR A 133 10.96 -13.53 10.77
C THR A 133 11.61 -14.75 11.40
N SER A 134 12.66 -14.55 12.21
CA SER A 134 13.33 -15.63 12.93
C SER A 134 14.20 -15.07 14.05
N HIS A 135 14.47 -15.88 15.06
CA HIS A 135 15.38 -15.54 16.16
C HIS A 135 16.42 -16.65 16.34
N ALA A 136 17.70 -16.30 16.33
CA ALA A 136 18.81 -17.21 16.59
C ALA A 136 19.96 -16.46 17.26
N ASP A 137 20.62 -17.10 18.22
CA ASP A 137 21.81 -16.55 18.90
C ASP A 137 21.62 -15.15 19.51
N GLY A 138 20.41 -14.84 20.00
CA GLY A 138 20.06 -13.54 20.58
C GLY A 138 19.79 -12.43 19.55
N LEU A 139 19.73 -12.78 18.27
CA LEU A 139 19.47 -11.86 17.15
C LEU A 139 18.12 -12.17 16.49
N TRP A 140 17.34 -11.13 16.26
CA TRP A 140 16.20 -11.15 15.37
C TRP A 140 16.61 -10.89 13.92
N SER A 141 16.18 -11.74 13.01
CA SER A 141 16.10 -11.43 11.58
C SER A 141 14.88 -10.54 11.36
N ILE A 142 15.10 -9.34 10.83
CA ILE A 142 14.05 -8.37 10.55
C ILE A 142 13.95 -8.10 9.04
N LEU A 143 12.74 -7.85 8.57
CA LEU A 143 12.46 -7.22 7.28
C LEU A 143 12.00 -5.80 7.53
N ASP A 144 12.70 -4.87 6.91
CA ASP A 144 12.35 -3.46 6.92
C ASP A 144 12.93 -2.77 5.69
N ASP A 145 12.42 -1.60 5.37
CA ASP A 145 12.85 -0.84 4.22
C ASP A 145 14.14 -0.06 4.51
N ASN A 146 15.03 0.02 3.53
CA ASN A 146 16.15 0.95 3.57
C ASN A 146 15.71 2.40 3.22
N GLN A 147 16.67 3.32 3.25
CA GLN A 147 16.46 4.73 2.89
C GLN A 147 15.91 4.93 1.45
N ALA A 148 16.22 4.00 0.53
CA ALA A 148 15.71 4.01 -0.83
C ALA A 148 14.31 3.39 -0.96
N SER A 149 13.63 3.10 0.16
CA SER A 149 12.33 2.43 0.19
C SER A 149 12.36 1.00 -0.35
N VAL A 150 13.51 0.33 -0.29
CA VAL A 150 13.70 -1.05 -0.73
C VAL A 150 13.61 -1.98 0.47
N LEU A 151 12.73 -2.98 0.41
CA LEU A 151 12.58 -3.95 1.50
C LEU A 151 13.84 -4.82 1.59
N CYS A 152 14.47 -4.82 2.76
CA CYS A 152 15.74 -5.48 3.01
C CYS A 152 15.68 -6.36 4.26
N ARG A 153 16.60 -7.32 4.35
CA ARG A 153 16.84 -8.13 5.56
C ARG A 153 17.95 -7.53 6.40
N TYR A 154 17.72 -7.47 7.71
CA TYR A 154 18.70 -7.05 8.70
C TYR A 154 18.71 -7.98 9.90
N ALA A 155 19.73 -7.88 10.75
CA ALA A 155 19.83 -8.62 12.00
C ALA A 155 20.05 -7.66 13.16
N TYR A 156 19.24 -7.80 14.22
CA TYR A 156 19.25 -6.92 15.38
C TYR A 156 19.29 -7.72 16.69
N PRO A 157 20.12 -7.32 17.65
CA PRO A 157 20.02 -7.80 19.02
C PRO A 157 18.61 -7.63 19.60
N GLU A 158 18.16 -8.61 20.40
CA GLU A 158 16.84 -8.59 21.04
C GLU A 158 16.62 -7.33 21.89
N ASP A 159 17.65 -6.85 22.60
CA ASP A 159 17.58 -5.66 23.44
C ASP A 159 17.31 -4.38 22.63
N VAL A 160 17.83 -4.29 21.40
CA VAL A 160 17.53 -3.18 20.49
C VAL A 160 16.08 -3.22 20.01
N VAL A 161 15.58 -4.42 19.67
CA VAL A 161 14.16 -4.59 19.28
C VAL A 161 13.23 -4.27 20.46
N ALA A 162 13.57 -4.71 21.66
CA ALA A 162 12.85 -4.39 22.88
C ALA A 162 12.81 -2.89 23.14
N ALA A 163 13.96 -2.21 23.05
CA ALA A 163 14.02 -0.75 23.22
C ALA A 163 13.19 0.00 22.16
N ALA A 164 13.25 -0.43 20.89
CA ALA A 164 12.45 0.15 19.83
C ALA A 164 10.94 -0.02 20.09
N PHE A 165 10.52 -1.19 20.58
CA PHE A 165 9.12 -1.46 20.92
C PHE A 165 8.66 -0.65 22.14
N ASP A 166 9.41 -0.69 23.25
CA ASP A 166 9.05 -0.02 24.51
C ASP A 166 8.95 1.49 24.38
N ASN A 167 9.71 2.09 23.47
CA ASN A 167 9.66 3.53 23.19
C ASN A 167 8.68 3.89 22.06
N GLY A 168 8.09 2.90 21.39
CA GLY A 168 7.03 3.11 20.41
C GLY A 168 5.77 3.71 21.04
N LYS A 169 5.10 4.62 20.33
CA LYS A 169 3.82 5.21 20.80
C LYS A 169 2.65 4.23 20.74
N LEU A 170 2.67 3.29 19.78
CA LEU A 170 1.59 2.32 19.58
C LEU A 170 1.83 1.04 20.37
N ARG A 171 3.03 0.43 20.31
CA ARG A 171 3.35 -0.84 21.01
C ARG A 171 2.38 -1.98 20.69
N HIS A 172 2.15 -2.20 19.41
CA HIS A 172 1.27 -3.26 18.94
C HIS A 172 2.06 -4.38 18.28
N VAL A 173 1.52 -5.58 18.40
CA VAL A 173 1.95 -6.79 17.71
C VAL A 173 0.85 -7.17 16.74
N SER A 174 1.20 -7.41 15.48
CA SER A 174 0.24 -7.81 14.46
C SER A 174 0.75 -8.96 13.61
N TRP A 175 -0.15 -9.87 13.25
CA TRP A 175 0.13 -10.96 12.33
C TRP A 175 -1.16 -11.37 11.63
N PHE A 176 -1.04 -12.17 10.57
CA PHE A 176 -2.18 -12.60 9.77
C PHE A 176 -2.25 -14.13 9.75
N PRO A 177 -3.01 -14.76 10.67
CA PRO A 177 -3.29 -16.17 10.58
C PRO A 177 -3.98 -16.51 9.26
N VAL A 178 -3.52 -17.61 8.65
CA VAL A 178 -4.18 -18.19 7.48
C VAL A 178 -4.97 -19.39 7.97
N GLY A 179 -6.29 -19.32 7.83
CA GLY A 179 -7.23 -20.38 8.16
C GLY A 179 -7.51 -21.31 6.97
N PRO A 180 -8.56 -22.14 7.08
CA PRO A 180 -9.04 -22.96 5.97
C PRO A 180 -9.38 -22.09 4.75
N TYR A 181 -8.88 -22.48 3.58
CA TYR A 181 -9.09 -21.78 2.32
C TYR A 181 -9.98 -22.59 1.38
N ASP A 182 -11.05 -21.98 0.88
CA ASP A 182 -11.90 -22.52 -0.19
C ASP A 182 -11.82 -21.58 -1.39
N ALA A 183 -11.11 -22.02 -2.43
CA ALA A 183 -10.88 -21.24 -3.63
C ALA A 183 -12.17 -20.87 -4.38
N ALA A 184 -13.16 -21.77 -4.38
CA ALA A 184 -14.44 -21.53 -5.05
C ALA A 184 -15.25 -20.46 -4.29
N ALA A 185 -15.31 -20.59 -2.96
CA ALA A 185 -15.96 -19.60 -2.11
C ALA A 185 -15.26 -18.22 -2.16
N ALA A 186 -13.92 -18.20 -2.13
CA ALA A 186 -13.13 -16.98 -2.24
C ALA A 186 -13.36 -16.27 -3.57
N THR A 187 -13.35 -17.01 -4.69
CA THR A 187 -13.59 -16.47 -6.03
C THR A 187 -15.01 -15.90 -6.14
N ALA A 188 -16.03 -16.66 -5.74
CA ALA A 188 -17.43 -16.22 -5.81
C ALA A 188 -17.69 -15.02 -4.89
N GLY A 189 -17.21 -15.08 -3.64
CA GLY A 189 -17.41 -14.03 -2.63
C GLY A 189 -16.72 -12.72 -2.99
N SER A 190 -15.51 -12.80 -3.54
CA SER A 190 -14.77 -11.59 -3.99
C SER A 190 -15.38 -11.01 -5.26
N SER A 191 -15.90 -11.84 -6.17
CA SER A 191 -16.64 -11.37 -7.35
C SER A 191 -17.89 -10.58 -6.95
N ALA A 192 -18.72 -11.16 -6.07
CA ALA A 192 -19.94 -10.52 -5.59
C ALA A 192 -19.66 -9.21 -4.83
N ALA A 193 -18.62 -9.21 -3.99
CA ALA A 193 -18.19 -8.00 -3.28
C ALA A 193 -17.71 -6.91 -4.25
N PHE A 194 -16.96 -7.28 -5.29
CA PHE A 194 -16.53 -6.31 -6.29
C PHE A 194 -17.70 -5.73 -7.10
N THR A 195 -18.71 -6.54 -7.43
CA THR A 195 -19.93 -6.03 -8.07
C THR A 195 -20.63 -4.98 -7.21
N GLU A 196 -20.63 -5.15 -5.88
CA GLU A 196 -21.16 -4.12 -4.97
C GLU A 196 -20.30 -2.85 -4.96
N VAL A 197 -18.97 -2.98 -4.98
CA VAL A 197 -18.06 -1.84 -5.15
C VAL A 197 -18.37 -1.09 -6.45
N LEU A 198 -18.51 -1.78 -7.58
CA LEU A 198 -18.82 -1.16 -8.87
C LEU A 198 -20.19 -0.44 -8.90
N ARG A 199 -21.16 -0.96 -8.16
CA ARG A 199 -22.51 -0.40 -8.04
C ARG A 199 -22.53 0.90 -7.24
N THR A 200 -21.72 0.97 -6.18
CA THR A 200 -21.64 2.13 -5.28
C THR A 200 -20.53 3.11 -5.63
N TYR A 201 -19.61 2.72 -6.54
CA TYR A 201 -18.51 3.58 -6.99
C TYR A 201 -19.03 4.87 -7.62
N ASP A 202 -18.64 5.99 -7.01
CA ASP A 202 -18.92 7.34 -7.46
C ASP A 202 -17.61 8.14 -7.42
N ASP A 203 -17.33 8.86 -8.50
CA ASP A 203 -16.12 9.65 -8.69
C ASP A 203 -16.48 10.81 -9.61
N THR A 204 -16.34 12.03 -9.10
CA THR A 204 -16.59 13.25 -9.89
C THR A 204 -15.41 13.57 -10.81
N TYR A 205 -14.30 12.84 -10.67
CA TYR A 205 -13.02 13.07 -11.35
C TYR A 205 -12.40 14.44 -11.03
N ALA A 206 -12.74 15.03 -9.87
CA ALA A 206 -12.22 16.35 -9.49
C ALA A 206 -10.70 16.37 -9.40
N LEU A 207 -10.09 15.24 -9.01
CA LEU A 207 -8.63 15.09 -9.03
C LEU A 207 -8.05 15.28 -10.44
N LEU A 208 -8.64 14.64 -11.45
CA LEU A 208 -8.12 14.63 -12.83
C LEU A 208 -8.41 15.95 -13.55
N ASP A 209 -9.62 16.49 -13.34
CA ASP A 209 -10.05 17.75 -13.96
C ASP A 209 -9.37 18.97 -13.32
N GLY A 210 -9.08 18.91 -12.02
CA GLY A 210 -8.55 20.03 -11.23
C GLY A 210 -7.04 20.23 -11.28
N VAL A 211 -6.29 19.39 -12.00
CA VAL A 211 -4.81 19.43 -11.97
C VAL A 211 -4.24 20.75 -12.50
N ALA A 212 -4.79 21.27 -13.59
CA ALA A 212 -4.33 22.53 -14.18
C ALA A 212 -4.51 23.71 -13.21
N ASP A 213 -5.68 23.78 -12.56
CA ASP A 213 -6.02 24.83 -11.61
C ASP A 213 -5.14 24.75 -10.36
N LEU A 214 -4.87 23.54 -9.87
CA LEU A 214 -3.99 23.34 -8.73
C LEU A 214 -2.55 23.77 -9.05
N LEU A 215 -2.03 23.40 -10.23
CA LEU A 215 -0.70 23.82 -10.69
C LEU A 215 -0.60 25.33 -10.95
N GLY A 216 -1.69 25.96 -11.38
CA GLY A 216 -1.78 27.40 -11.63
C GLY A 216 -2.10 28.24 -10.39
N THR A 217 -2.34 27.62 -9.24
CA THR A 217 -2.75 28.32 -8.02
C THR A 217 -1.63 29.23 -7.49
N PRO A 218 -1.85 30.56 -7.39
CA PRO A 218 -0.80 31.49 -6.96
C PRO A 218 -0.52 31.44 -5.44
N TRP A 219 -1.39 30.80 -4.66
CA TRP A 219 -1.35 30.78 -3.20
C TRP A 219 -0.55 29.61 -2.62
N ILE A 220 -0.19 28.63 -3.45
CA ILE A 220 0.55 27.43 -3.04
C ILE A 220 1.87 27.41 -3.82
N SER A 221 2.97 27.08 -3.15
CA SER A 221 4.25 27.00 -3.86
C SER A 221 4.21 25.90 -4.93
N PRO A 222 4.72 26.14 -6.16
CA PRO A 222 4.70 25.14 -7.22
C PRO A 222 5.34 23.81 -6.82
N ALA A 223 6.44 23.87 -6.07
CA ALA A 223 7.12 22.69 -5.55
C ALA A 223 6.21 21.84 -4.63
N ARG A 224 5.39 22.48 -3.77
CA ARG A 224 4.44 21.78 -2.90
C ARG A 224 3.32 21.16 -3.72
N THR A 225 2.74 21.90 -4.66
CA THR A 225 1.70 21.36 -5.54
C THR A 225 2.18 20.15 -6.33
N ILE A 226 3.36 20.25 -6.95
CA ILE A 226 3.96 19.15 -7.71
C ILE A 226 4.18 17.92 -6.82
N ALA A 227 4.65 18.12 -5.58
CA ALA A 227 4.84 17.02 -4.62
C ALA A 227 3.52 16.35 -4.24
N LEU A 228 2.47 17.13 -3.94
CA LEU A 228 1.15 16.60 -3.60
C LEU A 228 0.53 15.82 -4.77
N LEU A 229 0.64 16.33 -5.99
CA LEU A 229 0.15 15.64 -7.19
C LEU A 229 0.96 14.36 -7.44
N TYR A 230 2.28 14.39 -7.28
CA TYR A 230 3.12 13.20 -7.42
C TYR A 230 2.69 12.10 -6.45
N ASP A 231 2.40 12.46 -5.20
CA ASP A 231 1.91 11.53 -4.19
C ASP A 231 0.50 11.02 -4.52
N ALA A 232 -0.43 11.90 -4.93
CA ALA A 232 -1.78 11.51 -5.34
C ALA A 232 -1.76 10.51 -6.51
N PHE A 233 -0.99 10.80 -7.56
CA PHE A 233 -0.86 9.90 -8.72
C PHE A 233 -0.08 8.61 -8.40
N SER A 234 0.77 8.59 -7.37
CA SER A 234 1.35 7.33 -6.88
C SER A 234 0.29 6.43 -6.25
N VAL A 235 -0.58 6.99 -5.40
CA VAL A 235 -1.70 6.27 -4.79
C VAL A 235 -2.65 5.75 -5.87
N TYR A 236 -3.00 6.62 -6.82
CA TYR A 236 -3.87 6.28 -7.95
C TYR A 236 -3.29 5.11 -8.76
N GLU A 237 -2.01 5.19 -9.16
CA GLU A 237 -1.32 4.12 -9.89
C GLU A 237 -1.39 2.79 -9.15
N GLY A 238 -1.00 2.76 -7.87
CA GLY A 238 -0.94 1.50 -7.12
C GLY A 238 -2.32 0.94 -6.78
N SER A 239 -3.34 1.78 -6.57
CA SER A 239 -4.74 1.37 -6.47
C SER A 239 -5.19 0.58 -7.72
N ARG A 240 -4.88 1.10 -8.93
CA ARG A 240 -5.23 0.42 -10.19
C ARG A 240 -4.37 -0.81 -10.44
N ALA A 241 -3.12 -0.81 -9.98
CA ALA A 241 -2.26 -2.00 -10.04
C ALA A 241 -2.81 -3.15 -9.18
N CYS A 242 -3.24 -2.87 -7.95
CA CYS A 242 -3.91 -3.86 -7.09
C CYS A 242 -5.20 -4.38 -7.73
N LEU A 243 -6.02 -3.49 -8.28
CA LEU A 243 -7.25 -3.87 -8.99
C LEU A 243 -6.98 -4.75 -10.21
N ARG A 244 -5.92 -4.47 -10.97
CA ARG A 244 -5.47 -5.29 -12.10
C ARG A 244 -5.14 -6.72 -11.67
N GLU A 245 -4.41 -6.88 -10.58
CA GLU A 245 -4.05 -8.22 -10.08
C GLU A 245 -5.25 -8.97 -9.52
N PHE A 246 -6.23 -8.27 -8.93
CA PHE A 246 -7.55 -8.85 -8.66
C PHE A 246 -8.23 -9.36 -9.95
N ALA A 247 -8.34 -8.51 -10.97
CA ALA A 247 -9.05 -8.84 -12.21
C ALA A 247 -8.43 -10.05 -12.93
N LYS A 248 -7.10 -10.17 -12.95
CA LYS A 248 -6.39 -11.35 -13.46
C LYS A 248 -6.75 -12.66 -12.77
N ARG A 249 -7.07 -12.60 -11.48
CA ARG A 249 -7.45 -13.77 -10.68
C ARG A 249 -8.95 -14.04 -10.68
N GLN A 250 -9.76 -13.13 -11.20
CA GLN A 250 -11.20 -13.26 -11.26
C GLN A 250 -11.67 -13.53 -12.70
N PRO A 251 -12.14 -14.76 -13.02
CA PRO A 251 -12.54 -15.11 -14.39
C PRO A 251 -13.55 -14.15 -15.03
N ALA A 252 -14.47 -13.59 -14.26
CA ALA A 252 -15.47 -12.63 -14.76
C ALA A 252 -14.86 -11.30 -15.26
N TYR A 253 -13.69 -10.92 -14.75
CA TYR A 253 -13.04 -9.63 -15.08
C TYR A 253 -11.70 -9.80 -15.79
N ALA A 254 -11.27 -11.03 -16.10
CA ALA A 254 -9.96 -11.30 -16.71
C ALA A 254 -9.74 -10.52 -18.02
N ASP A 255 -10.80 -10.35 -18.82
CA ASP A 255 -10.76 -9.60 -20.08
C ASP A 255 -10.46 -8.10 -19.89
N ALA A 256 -10.64 -7.55 -18.69
CA ALA A 256 -10.34 -6.15 -18.38
C ALA A 256 -8.84 -5.88 -18.15
N ASP A 257 -7.98 -6.91 -18.05
CA ASP A 257 -6.53 -6.74 -17.76
C ASP A 257 -5.84 -5.72 -18.69
N PRO A 258 -6.04 -5.73 -20.04
CA PRO A 258 -5.39 -4.75 -20.90
C PRO A 258 -5.81 -3.31 -20.62
N ALA A 259 -7.08 -3.08 -20.28
CA ALA A 259 -7.59 -1.75 -19.97
C ALA A 259 -7.05 -1.25 -18.62
N LEU A 260 -7.03 -2.11 -17.60
CA LEU A 260 -6.42 -1.81 -16.31
C LEU A 260 -4.91 -1.58 -16.42
N ALA A 261 -4.22 -2.31 -17.29
CA ALA A 261 -2.81 -2.09 -17.59
C ALA A 261 -2.55 -0.73 -18.24
N ASP A 262 -3.42 -0.29 -19.16
CA ASP A 262 -3.36 1.03 -19.79
C ASP A 262 -3.51 2.16 -18.74
N LEU A 263 -4.48 2.04 -17.83
CA LEU A 263 -4.66 2.98 -16.72
C LEU A 263 -3.40 3.12 -15.86
N VAL A 264 -2.81 1.99 -15.47
CA VAL A 264 -1.56 1.97 -14.69
C VAL A 264 -0.42 2.66 -15.48
N GLY A 265 -0.31 2.39 -16.78
CA GLY A 265 0.68 3.04 -17.65
C GLY A 265 0.51 4.56 -17.71
N ARG A 266 -0.73 5.03 -17.93
CA ARG A 266 -1.05 6.47 -17.97
C ARG A 266 -0.79 7.18 -16.65
N CYS A 267 -1.16 6.56 -15.52
CA CYS A 267 -0.85 7.08 -14.19
C CYS A 267 0.67 7.23 -13.99
N ARG A 268 1.44 6.21 -14.39
CA ARG A 268 2.90 6.23 -14.32
C ARG A 268 3.50 7.34 -15.16
N ASP A 269 2.97 7.59 -16.36
CA ASP A 269 3.44 8.66 -17.23
C ASP A 269 3.19 10.05 -16.64
N ILE A 270 2.02 10.28 -16.01
CA ILE A 270 1.73 11.51 -15.26
C ILE A 270 2.69 11.65 -14.07
N ARG A 271 2.86 10.59 -13.28
CA ARG A 271 3.77 10.54 -12.14
C ARG A 271 5.22 10.85 -12.56
N ASN A 272 5.67 10.32 -13.68
CA ASN A 272 7.01 10.58 -14.23
C ASN A 272 7.20 12.05 -14.62
N GLN A 273 6.19 12.67 -15.24
CA GLN A 273 6.22 14.11 -15.55
C GLN A 273 6.32 14.95 -14.27
N LEU A 274 5.57 14.59 -13.22
CA LEU A 274 5.60 15.27 -11.92
C LEU A 274 6.92 15.05 -11.18
N MET A 275 7.51 13.86 -11.27
CA MET A 275 8.83 13.56 -10.71
C MET A 275 9.93 14.42 -11.34
N ILE A 276 9.95 14.52 -12.68
CA ILE A 276 10.84 15.44 -13.39
C ILE A 276 10.56 16.87 -12.94
N GLY A 277 9.28 17.24 -12.84
CA GLY A 277 8.84 18.56 -12.36
C GLY A 277 9.34 18.89 -10.95
N LYS A 278 9.37 17.91 -10.06
CA LYS A 278 9.88 18.03 -8.68
C LYS A 278 11.38 18.32 -8.68
N ALA A 279 12.14 17.70 -9.58
CA ALA A 279 13.58 17.92 -9.70
C ALA A 279 13.92 19.29 -10.30
N ILE A 280 13.14 19.78 -11.27
CA ILE A 280 13.41 21.06 -11.95
C ILE A 280 12.62 22.26 -11.37
N GLY A 281 11.71 22.01 -10.43
CA GLY A 281 10.87 23.03 -9.77
C GLY A 281 9.71 23.58 -10.61
N ARG A 282 9.41 22.98 -11.77
CA ARG A 282 8.32 23.41 -12.68
C ARG A 282 7.81 22.26 -13.53
N VAL A 283 6.55 22.32 -13.96
CA VAL A 283 5.96 21.35 -14.88
C VAL A 283 5.12 22.07 -15.93
N ASP A 284 4.97 21.47 -17.10
CA ASP A 284 4.04 21.94 -18.12
C ASP A 284 2.61 21.54 -17.72
N ALA A 285 1.87 22.50 -17.13
CA ALA A 285 0.52 22.26 -16.64
C ALA A 285 -0.45 21.82 -17.74
N SER A 286 -0.30 22.35 -18.97
CA SER A 286 -1.14 21.98 -20.10
C SER A 286 -0.90 20.53 -20.53
N ARG A 287 0.37 20.10 -20.56
CA ARG A 287 0.72 18.72 -20.87
C ARG A 287 0.21 17.74 -19.81
N VAL A 288 0.35 18.07 -18.52
CA VAL A 288 -0.15 17.23 -17.44
C VAL A 288 -1.67 17.15 -17.48
N ALA A 289 -2.36 18.28 -17.67
CA ALA A 289 -3.82 18.30 -17.78
C ALA A 289 -4.34 17.48 -18.97
N ALA A 290 -3.67 17.55 -20.12
CA ALA A 290 -4.02 16.71 -21.27
C ALA A 290 -3.88 15.21 -20.95
N ALA A 291 -2.79 14.82 -20.28
CA ALA A 291 -2.61 13.43 -19.84
C ALA A 291 -3.67 12.99 -18.82
N CYS A 292 -4.10 13.89 -17.92
CA CYS A 292 -5.20 13.61 -16.96
C CYS A 292 -6.55 13.45 -17.66
N ALA A 293 -6.83 14.26 -18.69
CA ALA A 293 -8.03 14.13 -19.49
C ALA A 293 -8.07 12.79 -20.25
N GLU A 294 -6.94 12.36 -20.83
CA GLU A 294 -6.86 11.04 -21.45
C GLU A 294 -7.03 9.89 -20.44
N LEU A 295 -6.42 10.01 -19.25
CA LEU A 295 -6.61 9.04 -18.17
C LEU A 295 -8.07 8.96 -17.74
N ARG A 296 -8.76 10.10 -17.59
CA ARG A 296 -10.18 10.14 -17.25
C ARG A 296 -11.03 9.38 -18.26
N THR A 297 -10.86 9.64 -19.56
CA THR A 297 -11.62 8.93 -20.59
C THR A 297 -11.37 7.42 -20.53
N ALA A 298 -10.12 7.01 -20.33
CA ALA A 298 -9.78 5.59 -20.18
C ALA A 298 -10.41 4.98 -18.92
N GLU A 299 -10.46 5.72 -17.80
CA GLU A 299 -11.06 5.27 -16.53
C GLU A 299 -12.58 5.09 -16.70
N GLU A 300 -13.27 6.06 -17.31
CA GLU A 300 -14.71 6.01 -17.60
C GLU A 300 -15.05 4.79 -18.48
N ASP A 301 -14.29 4.56 -19.55
CA ASP A 301 -14.47 3.40 -20.45
C ASP A 301 -14.20 2.07 -19.72
N THR A 302 -13.16 2.03 -18.88
CA THR A 302 -12.82 0.84 -18.10
C THR A 302 -13.89 0.53 -17.05
N LEU A 303 -14.40 1.53 -16.34
CA LEU A 303 -15.49 1.37 -15.38
C LEU A 303 -16.78 0.88 -16.05
N LYS A 304 -17.12 1.43 -17.22
CA LYS A 304 -18.25 0.95 -18.01
C LYS A 304 -18.09 -0.52 -18.40
N ARG A 305 -16.89 -0.92 -18.80
CA ARG A 305 -16.56 -2.31 -19.13
C ARG A 305 -16.68 -3.22 -17.91
N LEU A 306 -16.10 -2.84 -16.77
CA LEU A 306 -16.15 -3.60 -15.53
C LEU A 306 -17.59 -3.77 -15.04
N ARG A 307 -18.41 -2.72 -15.10
CA ARG A 307 -19.86 -2.79 -14.81
C ARG A 307 -20.59 -3.78 -15.71
N GLY A 308 -20.36 -3.71 -17.03
CA GLY A 308 -20.94 -4.67 -17.96
C GLY A 308 -20.53 -6.13 -17.69
N LEU A 309 -19.26 -6.37 -17.35
CA LEU A 309 -18.76 -7.70 -16.95
C LEU A 309 -19.38 -8.18 -15.62
N GLY A 310 -19.65 -7.26 -14.70
CA GLY A 310 -20.34 -7.51 -13.43
C GLY A 310 -21.86 -7.59 -13.52
N GLY A 311 -22.45 -7.43 -14.72
CA GLY A 311 -23.89 -7.46 -14.94
C GLY A 311 -24.66 -6.22 -14.45
N LEU A 312 -24.00 -5.06 -14.44
CA LEU A 312 -24.56 -3.74 -14.08
C LEU A 312 -24.84 -2.87 -15.31
#